data_AF-A0A3E1P2X0-F1
#
_entry.id   AF-A0A3E1P2X0-F1
#
_cell.length_a   1.000
_cell.length_b   1.000
_cell.length_c   1.000
_cell.angle_alpha   90.00
_cell.angle_beta   90.00
_cell.angle_gamma   90.00
#
_symmetry.space_group_name_H-M   'P 1'
#
loop_
_entity.id
_entity.type
_entity.pdbx_description
1 polymer ?
#
loop_
_entity_poly.entity_id
_entity_poly.type
_entity_poly.pdbx_seq_one_letter_code
_entity_poly.pdbx_strand_id
1 'polypeptide(L)'
;MIKILENGKRRKKNLILFIHGLTGDESTWMNEKGQTFPQLLFSNSIVKKNYDIGLFDYYSKIFSPVRVKLLGKLFNKLTNIKSGQVELNLDVESISDILVTELEVHCNDYKKIVVIAHSLGGLIAKCAALKLVEKESTINISKLISLAVPHIGSSIATIVRLVASHAQINDLAPLSDITTKLSNNWIQDKTERLPQIIYFYGKYDLVVQQNSALGVSNEKQIAKFFEADHENIAKPSSNQSSIYKAAEQILLEVVSEAEVDNALTVRSLPDSDTFNDEFFVLKLLVADVHEKSIHTAKTSFYNAEFIRKVGLQRKVISQSNFDDLISRIEILYNNAYALLTAGKLKDGNELVAHIHDQIRQEDNGVLKTLERISFIHKTGMLHQLSNNSSKDIWWGKDHNNDTIEAFKKGQS
;
A
#
# COMPACT_ATOMS: atom_id res chain seq x y z
N MET A 1 -21.94 -7.46 -6.07
CA MET A 1 -21.14 -8.48 -6.76
C MET A 1 -19.93 -7.80 -7.40
N ILE A 2 -18.74 -8.37 -7.22
CA ILE A 2 -17.47 -7.80 -7.70
C ILE A 2 -17.24 -8.22 -9.16
N LYS A 3 -17.17 -7.23 -10.06
CA LYS A 3 -16.83 -7.40 -11.47
C LYS A 3 -15.43 -6.86 -11.73
N ILE A 4 -14.51 -7.71 -12.16
CA ILE A 4 -13.18 -7.28 -12.62
C ILE A 4 -13.31 -6.74 -14.05
N LEU A 5 -13.08 -5.43 -14.22
CA LEU A 5 -13.25 -4.74 -15.49
C LEU A 5 -12.02 -4.86 -16.40
N GLU A 6 -10.85 -4.70 -15.80
CA GLU A 6 -9.58 -4.60 -16.50
C GLU A 6 -8.61 -5.56 -15.83
N ASN A 7 -8.19 -6.58 -16.57
CA ASN A 7 -7.17 -7.52 -16.14
C ASN A 7 -5.93 -7.41 -17.04
N GLY A 8 -4.75 -7.64 -16.45
CA GLY A 8 -3.60 -7.98 -17.29
C GLY A 8 -3.83 -9.32 -17.99
N LYS A 9 -2.99 -9.66 -18.99
CA LYS A 9 -2.91 -11.04 -19.56
C LYS A 9 -2.78 -12.14 -18.48
N ARG A 10 -2.41 -11.77 -17.24
CA ARG A 10 -2.41 -12.58 -16.02
C ARG A 10 -2.90 -11.70 -14.85
N ARG A 11 -3.60 -12.32 -13.89
CA ARG A 11 -4.04 -11.70 -12.62
C ARG A 11 -2.88 -10.98 -11.94
N LYS A 12 -3.10 -9.74 -11.52
CA LYS A 12 -2.06 -8.91 -10.88
C LYS A 12 -1.96 -9.19 -9.39
N LYS A 13 -0.89 -8.68 -8.77
CA LYS A 13 -0.66 -8.86 -7.32
C LYS A 13 -1.59 -8.02 -6.46
N ASN A 14 -2.07 -6.88 -6.98
CA ASN A 14 -2.89 -5.93 -6.24
C ASN A 14 -4.22 -5.68 -6.95
N LEU A 15 -5.24 -5.24 -6.21
CA LEU A 15 -6.56 -4.88 -6.72
C LEU A 15 -6.90 -3.44 -6.36
N ILE A 16 -7.45 -2.68 -7.32
CA ILE A 16 -8.20 -1.45 -7.03
C ILE A 16 -9.68 -1.82 -7.06
N LEU A 17 -10.37 -1.64 -5.93
CA LEU A 17 -11.80 -1.94 -5.83
C LEU A 17 -12.60 -0.64 -5.69
N PHE A 18 -13.47 -0.38 -6.65
CA PHE A 18 -14.39 0.75 -6.62
C PHE A 18 -15.72 0.35 -5.99
N ILE A 19 -16.23 1.19 -5.09
CA ILE A 19 -17.51 0.98 -4.40
C ILE A 19 -18.34 2.24 -4.52
N HIS A 20 -19.45 2.15 -5.25
CA HIS A 20 -20.32 3.31 -5.50
C HIS A 20 -21.16 3.66 -4.28
N GLY A 21 -21.75 4.87 -4.30
CA GLY A 21 -22.67 5.34 -3.28
C GLY A 21 -24.10 4.85 -3.47
N LEU A 22 -25.01 5.44 -2.69
CA LEU A 22 -26.45 5.20 -2.78
C LEU A 22 -26.98 5.56 -4.17
N THR A 23 -27.88 4.73 -4.72
CA THR A 23 -28.44 4.82 -6.09
C THR A 23 -27.42 4.78 -7.23
N GLY A 24 -26.15 4.54 -6.91
CA GLY A 24 -25.05 4.48 -7.87
C GLY A 24 -25.02 3.17 -8.65
N ASP A 25 -24.19 3.17 -9.70
CA ASP A 25 -23.80 2.01 -10.49
C ASP A 25 -22.47 2.36 -11.22
N GLU A 26 -22.15 1.68 -12.33
CA GLU A 26 -20.94 1.98 -13.11
C GLU A 26 -20.86 3.46 -13.56
N SER A 27 -21.99 4.16 -13.73
CA SER A 27 -22.06 5.56 -14.14
C SER A 27 -21.55 6.54 -13.07
N THR A 28 -21.48 6.12 -11.80
CA THR A 28 -20.91 6.93 -10.70
C THR A 28 -19.49 7.42 -11.04
N TRP A 29 -18.76 6.61 -11.80
CA TRP A 29 -17.36 6.86 -12.13
C TRP A 29 -17.14 7.55 -13.47
N MET A 30 -18.21 7.84 -14.23
CA MET A 30 -18.13 8.34 -15.59
C MET A 30 -18.22 9.87 -15.62
N ASN A 31 -17.26 10.51 -16.28
CA ASN A 31 -17.28 11.95 -16.51
C ASN A 31 -18.09 12.33 -17.76
N GLU A 32 -18.29 13.63 -17.97
CA GLU A 32 -19.07 14.17 -19.11
C GLU A 32 -18.51 13.79 -20.49
N LYS A 33 -17.22 13.42 -20.57
CA LYS A 33 -16.57 12.97 -21.81
C LYS A 33 -16.76 11.46 -22.06
N GLY A 34 -17.53 10.77 -21.23
CA GLY A 34 -17.75 9.33 -21.31
C GLY A 34 -16.55 8.49 -20.85
N GLN A 35 -15.54 9.10 -20.20
CA GLN A 35 -14.40 8.39 -19.65
C GLN A 35 -14.66 8.04 -18.20
N THR A 36 -14.39 6.80 -17.80
CA THR A 36 -14.55 6.36 -16.42
C THR A 36 -13.27 6.56 -15.61
N PHE A 37 -13.39 6.79 -14.31
CA PHE A 37 -12.24 6.87 -13.40
C PHE A 37 -11.36 5.59 -13.44
N PRO A 38 -11.93 4.36 -13.41
CA PRO A 38 -11.20 3.13 -13.71
C PRO A 38 -10.34 3.19 -14.99
N GLN A 39 -10.91 3.62 -16.12
CA GLN A 39 -10.20 3.70 -17.41
C GLN A 39 -9.07 4.72 -17.37
N LEU A 40 -9.29 5.88 -16.73
CA LEU A 40 -8.25 6.89 -16.56
C LEU A 40 -7.08 6.32 -15.77
N LEU A 41 -7.32 5.63 -14.65
CA LEU A 41 -6.26 5.01 -13.85
C LEU A 41 -5.53 3.91 -14.63
N PHE A 42 -6.25 3.10 -15.39
CA PHE A 42 -5.66 2.02 -16.18
C PHE A 42 -4.83 2.52 -17.37
N SER A 43 -4.97 3.80 -17.76
CA SER A 43 -4.11 4.43 -18.77
C SER A 43 -2.68 4.65 -18.27
N ASN A 44 -2.46 4.70 -16.95
CA ASN A 44 -1.12 4.79 -16.36
C ASN A 44 -0.40 3.43 -16.45
N SER A 45 0.81 3.42 -17.02
CA SER A 45 1.59 2.20 -17.26
C SER A 45 1.98 1.44 -15.98
N ILE A 46 2.24 2.15 -14.88
CA ILE A 46 2.59 1.55 -13.59
C ILE A 46 1.35 0.95 -12.95
N VAL A 47 0.21 1.65 -12.97
CA VAL A 47 -1.06 1.12 -12.46
C VAL A 47 -1.44 -0.14 -13.23
N LYS A 48 -1.48 -0.07 -14.56
CA LYS A 48 -1.77 -1.21 -15.46
C LYS A 48 -0.85 -2.41 -15.25
N LYS A 49 0.41 -2.17 -14.89
CA LYS A 49 1.38 -3.25 -14.63
C LYS A 49 1.10 -3.98 -13.31
N ASN A 50 0.62 -3.27 -12.29
CA ASN A 50 0.59 -3.73 -10.90
C ASN A 50 -0.81 -4.02 -10.32
N TYR A 51 -1.87 -3.49 -10.91
CA TYR A 51 -3.24 -3.61 -10.42
C TYR A 51 -4.18 -4.24 -11.45
N ASP A 52 -5.08 -5.10 -10.98
CA ASP A 52 -6.37 -5.32 -11.61
C ASP A 52 -7.36 -4.26 -11.08
N ILE A 53 -8.43 -3.98 -11.82
CA ILE A 53 -9.49 -3.06 -11.38
C ILE A 53 -10.84 -3.79 -11.30
N GLY A 54 -11.48 -3.71 -10.14
CA GLY A 54 -12.81 -4.24 -9.88
C GLY A 54 -13.81 -3.16 -9.50
N LEU A 55 -15.08 -3.41 -9.83
CA LEU A 55 -16.23 -2.69 -9.30
C LEU A 55 -17.03 -3.61 -8.39
N PHE A 56 -17.40 -3.15 -7.20
CA PHE A 56 -18.46 -3.78 -6.42
C PHE A 56 -19.78 -3.08 -6.71
N ASP A 57 -20.63 -3.74 -7.50
CA ASP A 57 -21.98 -3.25 -7.82
C ASP A 57 -22.99 -3.93 -6.89
N TYR A 58 -23.77 -3.15 -6.16
CA TYR A 58 -24.82 -3.65 -5.27
C TYR A 58 -26.12 -2.91 -5.54
N TYR A 59 -27.23 -3.64 -5.43
CA TYR A 59 -28.54 -3.08 -5.72
C TYR A 59 -28.87 -1.97 -4.72
N SER A 60 -28.81 -0.73 -5.21
CA SER A 60 -29.15 0.47 -4.45
C SER A 60 -30.17 1.35 -5.19
N LYS A 61 -30.76 0.83 -6.29
CA LYS A 61 -31.65 1.57 -7.19
C LYS A 61 -33.06 1.72 -6.61
N ILE A 62 -33.55 2.95 -6.64
CA ILE A 62 -34.97 3.27 -6.51
C ILE A 62 -35.62 2.98 -7.86
N PHE A 63 -36.40 1.91 -7.99
CA PHE A 63 -37.30 1.80 -9.14
C PHE A 63 -38.65 2.41 -8.78
N SER A 64 -39.07 3.44 -9.52
CA SER A 64 -40.49 3.77 -9.65
C SER A 64 -41.07 2.84 -10.72
N PRO A 65 -42.14 2.05 -10.47
CA PRO A 65 -42.79 1.35 -11.55
C PRO A 65 -43.43 2.40 -12.46
N VAL A 66 -42.90 2.49 -13.68
CA VAL A 66 -43.50 3.18 -14.82
C VAL A 66 -44.95 2.73 -14.94
N ARG A 67 -45.90 3.52 -14.42
CA ARG A 67 -47.29 3.43 -14.84
C ARG A 67 -47.32 3.96 -16.27
N VAL A 68 -47.30 3.01 -17.21
CA VAL A 68 -47.78 3.17 -18.58
C VAL A 68 -49.18 3.78 -18.50
N LYS A 69 -49.26 5.12 -18.52
CA LYS A 69 -50.49 5.88 -18.77
C LYS A 69 -50.73 5.86 -20.27
N LEU A 70 -50.97 4.70 -20.86
CA LEU A 70 -51.56 4.64 -22.19
C LEU A 70 -52.24 3.28 -22.36
N LEU A 71 -53.54 3.32 -22.62
CA LEU A 71 -54.48 2.21 -22.84
C LEU A 71 -55.14 1.63 -21.58
N GLY A 72 -56.27 2.23 -21.19
CA GLY A 72 -57.15 1.62 -20.20
C GLY A 72 -58.25 2.51 -19.63
N LYS A 73 -58.96 3.29 -20.46
CA LYS A 73 -60.22 3.98 -20.06
C LYS A 73 -61.37 3.00 -19.72
N LEU A 74 -61.09 1.74 -19.34
CA LEU A 74 -62.12 0.67 -19.31
C LEU A 74 -62.09 -0.31 -18.12
N PHE A 75 -61.38 -0.07 -17.03
CA PHE A 75 -61.45 -0.95 -15.84
C PHE A 75 -61.51 -0.16 -14.52
N ASN A 76 -62.59 0.61 -14.33
CA ASN A 76 -63.01 1.12 -13.03
C ASN A 76 -64.03 0.15 -12.40
N LYS A 77 -63.59 -1.04 -12.01
CA LYS A 77 -64.22 -1.91 -11.01
C LYS A 77 -63.37 -3.18 -10.89
N LEU A 78 -62.95 -3.49 -9.66
CA LEU A 78 -62.07 -4.61 -9.29
C LEU A 78 -60.61 -4.48 -9.72
N THR A 79 -59.83 -3.71 -8.95
CA THR A 79 -58.46 -4.12 -8.61
C THR A 79 -58.04 -3.52 -7.28
N ASN A 80 -57.99 -4.34 -6.22
CA ASN A 80 -57.14 -4.09 -5.05
C ASN A 80 -55.66 -4.29 -5.47
N ILE A 81 -55.16 -3.46 -6.40
CA ILE A 81 -53.72 -3.38 -6.65
C ILE A 81 -53.15 -2.52 -5.54
N LYS A 82 -52.62 -3.19 -4.50
CA LYS A 82 -51.67 -2.56 -3.59
C LYS A 82 -50.56 -2.00 -4.46
N SER A 83 -50.40 -0.68 -4.44
CA SER A 83 -49.22 -0.02 -4.96
C SER A 83 -48.00 -0.73 -4.38
N GLY A 84 -47.22 -1.40 -5.22
CA GLY A 84 -45.98 -2.03 -4.80
C GLY A 84 -45.08 -0.98 -4.16
N GLN A 85 -44.94 -1.07 -2.84
CA GLN A 85 -43.99 -0.28 -2.07
C GLN A 85 -42.61 -0.79 -2.48
N VAL A 86 -41.78 0.11 -3.00
CA VAL A 86 -40.36 -0.21 -3.22
C VAL A 86 -39.64 0.16 -1.93
N GLU A 87 -39.34 -0.85 -1.12
CA GLU A 87 -38.57 -0.72 0.10
C GLU A 87 -37.07 -0.70 -0.23
N LEU A 88 -36.40 0.41 0.06
CA LEU A 88 -34.94 0.45 0.12
C LEU A 88 -34.51 0.17 1.55
N ASN A 89 -34.14 -1.07 1.84
CA ASN A 89 -33.44 -1.41 3.08
C ASN A 89 -31.96 -1.05 2.91
N LEU A 90 -31.59 0.13 3.42
CA LEU A 90 -30.21 0.63 3.46
C LEU A 90 -29.42 0.02 4.62
N ASP A 91 -29.37 -1.31 4.68
CA ASP A 91 -28.57 -1.98 5.69
C ASP A 91 -27.11 -2.09 5.24
N VAL A 92 -26.31 -1.10 5.66
CA VAL A 92 -24.86 -1.08 5.46
C VAL A 92 -24.21 -2.36 5.97
N GLU A 93 -24.70 -2.95 7.08
CA GLU A 93 -24.12 -4.17 7.64
C GLU A 93 -24.33 -5.37 6.71
N SER A 94 -25.57 -5.60 6.24
CA SER A 94 -25.88 -6.67 5.27
C SER A 94 -25.11 -6.52 3.96
N ILE A 95 -25.04 -5.30 3.40
CA ILE A 95 -24.27 -5.08 2.15
C ILE A 95 -22.78 -5.34 2.39
N SER A 96 -22.27 -5.01 3.58
CA SER A 96 -20.89 -5.29 3.96
C SER A 96 -20.63 -6.79 4.13
N ASP A 97 -21.60 -7.58 4.60
CA ASP A 97 -21.47 -9.05 4.64
C ASP A 97 -21.34 -9.64 3.23
N ILE A 98 -22.11 -9.12 2.28
CA ILE A 98 -21.99 -9.49 0.87
C ILE A 98 -20.60 -9.11 0.36
N LEU A 99 -20.12 -7.88 0.63
CA LEU A 99 -18.79 -7.44 0.21
C LEU A 99 -17.69 -8.33 0.79
N VAL A 100 -17.75 -8.66 2.08
CA VAL A 100 -16.78 -9.56 2.73
C VAL A 100 -16.78 -10.92 2.05
N THR A 101 -17.96 -11.50 1.80
CA THR A 101 -18.09 -12.78 1.10
C THR A 101 -17.47 -12.73 -0.30
N GLU A 102 -17.76 -11.68 -1.07
CA GLU A 102 -17.21 -11.51 -2.42
C GLU A 102 -15.69 -11.35 -2.40
N LEU A 103 -15.14 -10.63 -1.42
CA LEU A 103 -13.70 -10.50 -1.24
C LEU A 103 -13.06 -11.85 -0.90
N GLU A 104 -13.68 -12.67 -0.06
CA GLU A 104 -13.18 -13.99 0.34
C GLU A 104 -13.22 -14.98 -0.84
N VAL A 105 -14.31 -14.98 -1.59
CA VAL A 105 -14.52 -15.90 -2.72
C VAL A 105 -13.68 -15.53 -3.93
N HIS A 106 -13.57 -14.23 -4.25
CA HIS A 106 -13.00 -13.77 -5.52
C HIS A 106 -11.69 -13.01 -5.38
N CYS A 107 -11.33 -12.50 -4.20
CA CYS A 107 -10.20 -11.57 -4.03
C CYS A 107 -9.11 -12.03 -3.05
N ASN A 108 -9.18 -13.25 -2.51
CA ASN A 108 -8.21 -13.80 -1.55
C ASN A 108 -6.74 -13.87 -2.05
N ASP A 109 -6.51 -14.03 -3.34
CA ASP A 109 -5.15 -14.12 -3.91
C ASP A 109 -4.45 -12.76 -4.05
N TYR A 110 -5.18 -11.64 -3.85
CA TYR A 110 -4.58 -10.31 -3.95
C TYR A 110 -3.78 -9.98 -2.69
N LYS A 111 -2.52 -9.56 -2.87
CA LYS A 111 -1.63 -9.18 -1.76
C LYS A 111 -2.07 -7.92 -1.04
N LYS A 112 -2.59 -6.94 -1.79
CA LYS A 112 -3.09 -5.66 -1.29
C LYS A 112 -4.31 -5.25 -2.11
N ILE A 113 -5.34 -4.75 -1.44
CA ILE A 113 -6.53 -4.16 -2.04
C ILE A 113 -6.57 -2.68 -1.64
N VAL A 114 -6.65 -1.80 -2.64
CA VAL A 114 -6.91 -0.37 -2.44
C VAL A 114 -8.36 -0.11 -2.80
N VAL A 115 -9.15 0.35 -1.83
CA VAL A 115 -10.56 0.66 -2.05
C VAL A 115 -10.71 2.14 -2.39
N ILE A 116 -11.44 2.45 -3.46
CA ILE A 116 -11.89 3.79 -3.81
C ILE A 116 -13.41 3.81 -3.65
N ALA A 117 -13.90 4.49 -2.63
CA ALA A 117 -15.31 4.42 -2.27
C ALA A 117 -15.95 5.80 -2.22
N HIS A 118 -17.16 5.92 -2.75
CA HIS A 118 -17.91 7.16 -2.82
C HIS A 118 -19.12 7.12 -1.88
N SER A 119 -19.37 8.22 -1.16
CA SER A 119 -20.59 8.40 -0.34
C SER A 119 -20.88 7.19 0.57
N LEU A 120 -22.08 6.61 0.52
CA LEU A 120 -22.46 5.42 1.30
C LEU A 120 -21.52 4.21 1.09
N GLY A 121 -20.92 4.08 -0.10
CA GLY A 121 -19.96 3.03 -0.40
C GLY A 121 -18.75 3.02 0.53
N GLY A 122 -18.35 4.20 1.04
CA GLY A 122 -17.25 4.30 2.01
C GLY A 122 -17.61 3.76 3.39
N LEU A 123 -18.88 3.86 3.81
CA LEU A 123 -19.35 3.27 5.05
C LEU A 123 -19.41 1.74 4.94
N ILE A 124 -19.84 1.23 3.79
CA ILE A 124 -19.80 -0.21 3.46
C ILE A 124 -18.36 -0.73 3.51
N ALA A 125 -17.42 -0.02 2.85
CA ALA A 125 -16.00 -0.37 2.88
C ALA A 125 -15.43 -0.40 4.31
N LYS A 126 -15.79 0.60 5.12
CA LYS A 126 -15.36 0.72 6.52
C LYS A 126 -15.90 -0.44 7.36
N CYS A 127 -17.18 -0.78 7.22
CA CYS A 127 -17.79 -1.90 7.93
C CYS A 127 -17.18 -3.24 7.50
N ALA A 128 -16.97 -3.45 6.20
CA ALA A 128 -16.33 -4.66 5.69
C ALA A 128 -14.89 -4.81 6.21
N ALA A 129 -14.10 -3.74 6.26
CA ALA A 129 -12.74 -3.78 6.82
C ALA A 129 -12.73 -4.20 8.30
N LEU A 130 -13.64 -3.66 9.12
CA LEU A 130 -13.79 -4.08 10.52
C LEU A 130 -14.14 -5.57 10.63
N LYS A 131 -15.13 -6.04 9.84
CA LYS A 131 -15.53 -7.46 9.80
C LYS A 131 -14.38 -8.39 9.40
N LEU A 132 -13.53 -7.98 8.46
CA LEU A 132 -12.35 -8.75 8.05
C LEU A 132 -11.32 -8.86 9.19
N VAL A 133 -11.12 -7.78 9.96
CA VAL A 133 -10.22 -7.79 11.13
C VAL A 133 -10.80 -8.66 12.24
N GLU A 134 -12.08 -8.52 12.58
CA GLU A 134 -12.77 -9.34 13.59
C GLU A 134 -12.72 -10.84 13.27
N LYS A 135 -12.79 -11.21 11.99
CA LYS A 135 -12.67 -12.60 11.51
C LYS A 135 -11.22 -13.07 11.35
N GLU A 136 -10.23 -12.23 11.66
CA GLU A 136 -8.81 -12.47 11.42
C GLU A 136 -8.47 -12.82 9.96
N SER A 137 -9.28 -12.39 8.99
CA SER A 137 -9.17 -12.74 7.57
C SER A 137 -7.83 -12.35 6.95
N THR A 138 -7.32 -13.17 6.03
CA THR A 138 -6.06 -12.92 5.31
C THR A 138 -6.17 -11.82 4.25
N ILE A 139 -7.38 -11.37 3.93
CA ILE A 139 -7.62 -10.27 2.99
C ILE A 139 -7.02 -8.98 3.55
N ASN A 140 -6.19 -8.33 2.74
CA ASN A 140 -5.50 -7.10 3.12
C ASN A 140 -6.05 -5.90 2.34
N ILE A 141 -6.98 -5.16 2.95
CA ILE A 141 -7.34 -3.83 2.48
C ILE A 141 -6.29 -2.87 3.04
N SER A 142 -5.39 -2.38 2.19
CA SER A 142 -4.25 -1.57 2.65
C SER A 142 -4.58 -0.08 2.78
N LYS A 143 -5.44 0.44 1.89
CA LYS A 143 -5.84 1.85 1.85
C LYS A 143 -7.32 1.98 1.49
N LEU A 144 -7.98 2.98 2.05
CA LEU A 144 -9.34 3.41 1.69
C LEU A 144 -9.31 4.87 1.24
N ILE A 145 -9.46 5.13 -0.05
CA ILE A 145 -9.66 6.46 -0.61
C ILE A 145 -11.15 6.78 -0.53
N SER A 146 -11.48 7.68 0.40
CA SER A 146 -12.85 8.04 0.77
C SER A 146 -13.28 9.31 0.03
N LEU A 147 -14.15 9.19 -0.97
CA LEU A 147 -14.67 10.30 -1.77
C LEU A 147 -16.03 10.75 -1.22
N ALA A 148 -16.09 11.93 -0.57
CA ALA A 148 -17.34 12.50 -0.06
C ALA A 148 -18.18 11.53 0.80
N VAL A 149 -17.52 10.75 1.66
CA VAL A 149 -18.17 9.75 2.52
C VAL A 149 -18.63 10.40 3.83
N PRO A 150 -19.89 10.21 4.25
CA PRO A 150 -20.40 10.77 5.50
C PRO A 150 -19.96 9.92 6.71
N HIS A 151 -18.69 10.03 7.11
CA HIS A 151 -18.14 9.25 8.23
C HIS A 151 -18.82 9.55 9.58
N ILE A 152 -19.45 10.71 9.71
CA ILE A 152 -20.21 11.13 10.91
C ILE A 152 -21.66 11.43 10.54
N GLY A 153 -22.60 11.00 11.38
CA GLY A 153 -24.05 11.01 11.12
C GLY A 153 -24.70 12.34 10.72
N SER A 154 -24.06 13.49 10.96
CA SER A 154 -24.63 14.82 10.73
C SER A 154 -25.06 15.07 9.28
N SER A 155 -24.38 14.48 8.29
CA SER A 155 -24.71 14.65 6.86
C SER A 155 -25.63 13.57 6.28
N ILE A 156 -25.88 12.50 7.02
CA ILE A 156 -26.74 11.38 6.57
C ILE A 156 -28.16 11.86 6.33
N ALA A 157 -28.67 12.76 7.16
CA ALA A 157 -30.01 13.34 7.00
C ALA A 157 -30.18 14.08 5.65
N THR A 158 -29.12 14.66 5.10
CA THR A 158 -29.16 15.34 3.80
C THR A 158 -29.16 14.34 2.65
N ILE A 159 -28.30 13.32 2.69
CA ILE A 159 -28.28 12.20 1.73
C ILE A 159 -29.66 11.55 1.67
N VAL A 160 -30.22 11.25 2.84
CA VAL A 160 -31.54 10.66 2.98
C VAL A 160 -32.61 11.53 2.36
N ARG A 161 -32.65 12.84 2.65
CA ARG A 161 -33.66 13.75 2.11
C ARG A 161 -33.63 13.80 0.58
N LEU A 162 -32.45 13.73 -0.02
CA LEU A 162 -32.28 13.67 -1.47
C LEU A 162 -32.82 12.38 -2.08
N VAL A 163 -32.74 11.26 -1.37
CA VAL A 163 -33.20 9.95 -1.87
C VAL A 163 -34.67 9.72 -1.53
N ALA A 164 -35.14 10.18 -0.37
CA ALA A 164 -36.54 10.11 0.05
C ALA A 164 -37.48 10.95 -0.84
N SER A 165 -36.98 12.00 -1.48
CA SER A 165 -37.76 12.72 -2.50
C SER A 165 -38.00 11.89 -3.76
N HIS A 166 -37.26 10.79 -3.96
CA HIS A 166 -37.35 9.89 -5.10
C HIS A 166 -37.90 8.49 -4.71
N ALA A 167 -37.85 8.09 -3.43
CA ALA A 167 -38.34 6.81 -2.88
C ALA A 167 -39.02 6.94 -1.51
N GLN A 168 -39.93 6.02 -1.16
CA GLN A 168 -40.39 5.89 0.23
C GLN A 168 -39.37 5.08 1.05
N ILE A 169 -38.59 5.76 1.92
CA ILE A 169 -37.67 5.14 2.88
C ILE A 169 -38.36 5.09 4.24
N ASN A 170 -38.48 3.91 4.85
CA ASN A 170 -39.31 3.72 6.06
C ASN A 170 -38.59 3.92 7.40
N ASP A 171 -37.25 3.97 7.48
CA ASP A 171 -36.56 4.29 8.74
C ASP A 171 -35.12 4.80 8.53
N LEU A 172 -34.72 5.78 9.33
CA LEU A 172 -33.48 6.57 9.20
C LEU A 172 -32.56 6.50 10.43
N ALA A 173 -33.08 6.00 11.56
CA ALA A 173 -32.27 5.70 12.73
C ALA A 173 -31.07 4.78 12.42
N PRO A 174 -31.20 3.73 11.56
CA PRO A 174 -30.13 2.77 11.34
C PRO A 174 -28.83 3.37 10.79
N LEU A 175 -28.91 4.42 9.96
CA LEU A 175 -27.72 5.02 9.33
C LEU A 175 -26.94 5.96 10.27
N SER A 176 -27.63 6.66 11.17
CA SER A 176 -26.96 7.50 12.17
C SER A 176 -26.27 6.65 13.24
N ASP A 177 -26.91 5.56 13.63
CA ASP A 177 -26.38 4.62 14.61
C ASP A 177 -25.16 3.86 14.04
N ILE A 178 -25.23 3.41 12.78
CA ILE A 178 -24.11 2.70 12.16
C ILE A 178 -22.87 3.59 12.01
N THR A 179 -22.99 4.88 11.67
CA THR A 179 -21.80 5.74 11.55
C THR A 179 -21.13 6.02 12.88
N THR A 180 -21.92 6.16 13.94
CA THR A 180 -21.41 6.28 15.32
C THR A 180 -20.71 4.98 15.74
N LYS A 181 -21.36 3.83 15.53
CA LYS A 181 -20.80 2.50 15.81
C LYS A 181 -19.50 2.26 15.05
N LEU A 182 -19.49 2.49 13.73
CA LEU A 182 -18.32 2.31 12.88
C LEU A 182 -17.17 3.23 13.29
N SER A 183 -17.45 4.47 13.69
CA SER A 183 -16.40 5.39 14.15
C SER A 183 -15.81 4.95 15.48
N ASN A 184 -16.63 4.52 16.43
CA ASN A 184 -16.16 4.01 17.72
C ASN A 184 -15.32 2.73 17.55
N ASN A 185 -15.80 1.76 16.78
CA ASN A 185 -15.06 0.51 16.54
C ASN A 185 -13.73 0.78 15.82
N TRP A 186 -13.70 1.71 14.86
CA TRP A 186 -12.48 2.08 14.16
C TRP A 186 -11.41 2.69 15.07
N ILE A 187 -11.82 3.49 16.06
CA ILE A 187 -10.91 4.12 17.03
C ILE A 187 -10.42 3.13 18.09
N GLN A 188 -11.26 2.17 18.45
CA GLN A 188 -10.96 1.18 19.48
C GLN A 188 -10.03 0.06 18.99
N ASP A 189 -9.98 -0.20 17.68
CA ASP A 189 -9.07 -1.18 17.10
C ASP A 189 -7.60 -0.77 17.28
N LYS A 190 -6.77 -1.71 17.73
CA LYS A 190 -5.33 -1.53 17.96
C LYS A 190 -4.49 -2.56 17.21
N THR A 191 -5.09 -3.27 16.24
CA THR A 191 -4.46 -4.40 15.58
C THR A 191 -3.48 -3.99 14.47
N GLU A 192 -3.47 -2.70 14.11
CA GLU A 192 -2.77 -2.15 12.94
C GLU A 192 -3.19 -2.80 11.59
N ARG A 193 -4.26 -3.62 11.58
CA ARG A 193 -4.76 -4.31 10.38
C ARG A 193 -5.79 -3.51 9.59
N LEU A 194 -6.34 -2.44 10.17
CA LEU A 194 -7.28 -1.56 9.47
C LEU A 194 -6.59 -0.74 8.38
N PRO A 195 -7.25 -0.49 7.23
CA PRO A 195 -6.67 0.32 6.17
C PRO A 195 -6.44 1.76 6.61
N GLN A 196 -5.38 2.37 6.10
CA GLN A 196 -5.23 3.82 6.20
C GLN A 196 -6.32 4.51 5.35
N ILE A 197 -7.13 5.37 5.97
CA ILE A 197 -8.13 6.15 5.25
C ILE A 197 -7.51 7.46 4.76
N ILE A 198 -7.66 7.75 3.47
CA ILE A 198 -7.35 9.04 2.87
C ILE A 198 -8.66 9.72 2.46
N TYR A 199 -8.94 10.87 3.07
CA TYR A 199 -10.20 11.59 2.87
C TYR A 199 -10.09 12.58 1.72
N PHE A 200 -10.92 12.41 0.69
CA PHE A 200 -11.09 13.36 -0.40
C PHE A 200 -12.37 14.13 -0.15
N TYR A 201 -12.22 15.44 0.05
CA TYR A 201 -13.33 16.34 0.35
C TYR A 201 -13.54 17.35 -0.79
N GLY A 202 -14.78 17.47 -1.25
CA GLY A 202 -15.20 18.48 -2.21
C GLY A 202 -15.61 19.77 -1.50
N LYS A 203 -14.97 20.88 -1.81
CA LYS A 203 -15.28 22.19 -1.19
C LYS A 203 -16.70 22.70 -1.50
N TYR A 204 -17.30 22.21 -2.59
CA TYR A 204 -18.65 22.56 -3.02
C TYR A 204 -19.66 21.45 -2.70
N ASP A 205 -19.28 20.47 -1.86
CA ASP A 205 -20.19 19.42 -1.43
C ASP A 205 -21.24 19.99 -0.46
N LEU A 206 -22.50 20.03 -0.92
CA LEU A 206 -23.66 20.45 -0.14
C LEU A 206 -24.37 19.27 0.56
N VAL A 207 -23.96 18.04 0.24
CA VAL A 207 -24.56 16.80 0.74
C VAL A 207 -23.82 16.33 1.97
N VAL A 208 -22.49 16.25 1.89
CA VAL A 208 -21.60 15.86 2.98
C VAL A 208 -20.71 17.03 3.36
N GLN A 209 -20.99 17.62 4.52
CA GLN A 209 -20.20 18.73 5.03
C GLN A 209 -18.82 18.26 5.52
N GLN A 210 -17.84 19.16 5.54
CA GLN A 210 -16.46 18.84 5.93
C GLN A 210 -16.34 18.12 7.28
N ASN A 211 -17.13 18.53 8.28
CA ASN A 211 -17.15 17.92 9.61
C ASN A 211 -17.75 16.50 9.64
N SER A 212 -18.38 16.06 8.55
CA SER A 212 -18.87 14.69 8.37
C SER A 212 -18.00 13.89 7.39
N ALA A 213 -17.38 14.57 6.43
CA ALA A 213 -16.49 13.96 5.44
C ALA A 213 -15.17 13.45 6.04
N LEU A 214 -14.74 14.04 7.15
CA LEU A 214 -13.57 13.60 7.92
C LEU A 214 -14.05 12.73 9.09
N GLY A 215 -13.44 11.56 9.26
CA GLY A 215 -13.78 10.66 10.37
C GLY A 215 -13.41 11.24 11.73
N VAL A 216 -13.62 10.46 12.80
CA VAL A 216 -12.98 10.72 14.09
C VAL A 216 -11.76 9.81 14.20
N SER A 217 -10.61 10.34 14.62
CA SER A 217 -9.36 9.58 14.74
C SER A 217 -8.52 10.11 15.90
N ASN A 218 -7.78 9.21 16.56
CA ASN A 218 -6.74 9.57 17.53
C ASN A 218 -5.45 10.06 16.84
N GLU A 219 -5.32 9.81 15.54
CA GLU A 219 -4.15 10.15 14.73
C GLU A 219 -4.45 11.28 13.74
N LYS A 220 -3.38 11.92 13.25
CA LYS A 220 -3.48 12.95 12.22
C LYS A 220 -4.09 12.38 10.94
N GLN A 221 -5.21 12.94 10.54
CA GLN A 221 -5.92 12.52 9.34
C GLN A 221 -5.22 13.00 8.07
N ILE A 222 -5.25 12.16 7.03
CA ILE A 222 -4.76 12.51 5.71
C ILE A 222 -5.96 12.97 4.87
N ALA A 223 -6.15 14.28 4.78
CA ALA A 223 -7.21 14.89 3.99
C ALA A 223 -6.65 15.64 2.77
N LYS A 224 -7.34 15.51 1.64
CA LYS A 224 -7.10 16.25 0.40
C LYS A 224 -8.38 16.98 0.00
N PHE A 225 -8.25 18.26 -0.35
CA PHE A 225 -9.38 19.16 -0.62
C PHE A 225 -9.42 19.48 -2.12
N PHE A 226 -10.61 19.38 -2.72
CA PHE A 226 -10.81 19.57 -4.16
C PHE A 226 -11.93 20.56 -4.44
N GLU A 227 -11.84 21.27 -5.56
CA GLU A 227 -12.92 22.07 -6.11
C GLU A 227 -13.90 21.15 -6.85
N ALA A 228 -14.71 20.45 -6.07
CA ALA A 228 -15.70 19.50 -6.55
C ALA A 228 -16.94 19.51 -5.64
N ASP A 229 -18.07 19.10 -6.19
CA ASP A 229 -19.30 18.78 -5.46
C ASP A 229 -19.33 17.29 -5.07
N HIS A 230 -20.47 16.87 -4.50
CA HIS A 230 -20.69 15.50 -4.05
C HIS A 230 -20.52 14.45 -5.15
N GLU A 231 -20.90 14.76 -6.39
CA GLU A 231 -20.89 13.79 -7.49
C GLU A 231 -19.58 13.83 -8.28
N ASN A 232 -19.14 15.04 -8.63
CA ASN A 232 -18.01 15.25 -9.52
C ASN A 232 -16.67 14.84 -8.88
N ILE A 233 -16.61 14.71 -7.55
CA ILE A 233 -15.45 14.16 -6.84
C ILE A 233 -15.12 12.72 -7.26
N ALA A 234 -16.10 11.95 -7.73
CA ALA A 234 -15.92 10.58 -8.23
C ALA A 234 -15.69 10.52 -9.76
N LYS A 235 -15.76 11.66 -10.45
CA LYS A 235 -15.78 11.77 -11.92
C LYS A 235 -14.65 12.68 -12.42
N PRO A 236 -13.35 12.33 -12.19
CA PRO A 236 -12.25 13.16 -12.65
C PRO A 236 -12.33 13.45 -14.16
N SER A 237 -12.17 14.72 -14.52
CA SER A 237 -12.37 15.20 -15.90
C SER A 237 -11.28 14.75 -16.89
N SER A 238 -10.11 14.36 -16.38
CA SER A 238 -8.97 13.81 -17.13
C SER A 238 -7.89 13.28 -16.19
N ASN A 239 -6.85 12.66 -16.76
CA ASN A 239 -5.64 12.27 -16.05
C ASN A 239 -4.75 13.44 -15.59
N GLN A 240 -5.13 14.69 -15.85
CA GLN A 240 -4.47 15.90 -15.32
C GLN A 240 -5.24 16.53 -14.16
N SER A 241 -6.46 16.07 -13.88
CA SER A 241 -7.24 16.59 -12.74
C SER A 241 -6.58 16.28 -11.40
N SER A 242 -6.70 17.20 -10.44
CA SER A 242 -6.12 17.04 -9.10
C SER A 242 -6.62 15.80 -8.38
N ILE A 243 -7.91 15.45 -8.54
CA ILE A 243 -8.51 14.23 -7.96
C ILE A 243 -7.81 12.99 -8.51
N TYR A 244 -7.67 12.89 -9.83
CA TYR A 244 -6.96 11.79 -10.47
C TYR A 244 -5.50 11.72 -9.98
N LYS A 245 -4.77 12.84 -10.00
CA LYS A 245 -3.36 12.88 -9.61
C LYS A 245 -3.15 12.48 -8.15
N ALA A 246 -4.05 12.88 -7.27
CA ALA A 246 -4.03 12.47 -5.88
C ALA A 246 -4.25 10.96 -5.71
N ALA A 247 -5.21 10.37 -6.42
CA ALA A 247 -5.45 8.92 -6.38
C ALA A 247 -4.28 8.14 -6.99
N GLU A 248 -3.77 8.60 -8.14
CA GLU A 248 -2.57 8.06 -8.81
C GLU A 248 -1.38 8.03 -7.85
N GLN A 249 -1.10 9.13 -7.16
CA GLN A 249 -0.01 9.19 -6.19
C GLN A 249 -0.14 8.12 -5.09
N ILE A 250 -1.32 7.97 -4.49
CA ILE A 250 -1.56 6.99 -3.42
C ILE A 250 -1.36 5.55 -3.93
N LEU A 251 -1.80 5.25 -5.15
CA LEU A 251 -1.60 3.94 -5.76
C LEU A 251 -0.12 3.66 -6.03
N LEU A 252 0.64 4.65 -6.50
CA LEU A 252 2.08 4.52 -6.72
C LEU A 252 2.85 4.36 -5.39
N GLU A 253 2.39 5.00 -4.32
CA GLU A 253 2.94 4.82 -2.97
C GLU A 253 2.76 3.36 -2.52
N VAL A 254 1.58 2.75 -2.69
CA VAL A 254 1.35 1.33 -2.32
C VAL A 254 2.24 0.37 -3.11
N VAL A 255 2.49 0.63 -4.39
CA VAL A 255 3.45 -0.16 -5.20
C VAL A 255 4.86 0.00 -4.65
N SER A 256 5.25 1.23 -4.32
CA SER A 256 6.58 1.54 -3.79
C SER A 256 6.81 0.88 -2.43
N GLU A 257 5.84 0.96 -1.51
CA GLU A 257 5.85 0.25 -0.22
C GLU A 257 6.10 -1.26 -0.42
N ALA A 258 5.38 -1.90 -1.35
CA ALA A 258 5.51 -3.34 -1.59
C ALA A 258 6.88 -3.72 -2.22
N GLU A 259 7.43 -2.89 -3.10
CA GLU A 259 8.78 -3.10 -3.64
C GLU A 259 9.85 -2.95 -2.56
N VAL A 260 9.64 -2.04 -1.61
CA VAL A 260 10.53 -1.76 -0.49
C VAL A 260 10.50 -2.88 0.53
N ASP A 261 9.31 -3.33 0.95
CA ASP A 261 9.17 -4.49 1.83
C ASP A 261 9.87 -5.72 1.22
N ASN A 262 9.75 -5.88 -0.09
CA ASN A 262 10.43 -6.94 -0.82
C ASN A 262 11.96 -6.75 -0.82
N ALA A 263 12.45 -5.51 -0.94
CA ALA A 263 13.89 -5.21 -0.90
C ALA A 263 14.50 -5.41 0.50
N LEU A 264 13.72 -5.19 1.56
CA LEU A 264 14.10 -5.40 2.97
C LEU A 264 13.99 -6.85 3.42
N THR A 265 13.38 -7.72 2.61
CA THR A 265 13.29 -9.15 2.92
C THR A 265 14.63 -9.81 2.65
N VAL A 266 15.20 -10.43 3.68
CA VAL A 266 16.48 -11.16 3.57
C VAL A 266 16.29 -12.41 2.72
N ARG A 267 17.19 -12.61 1.76
CA ARG A 267 17.19 -13.73 0.81
C ARG A 267 18.51 -14.49 0.86
N SER A 268 18.44 -15.77 0.52
CA SER A 268 19.63 -16.56 0.22
C SER A 268 20.25 -16.13 -1.10
N LEU A 269 21.54 -16.41 -1.27
CA LEU A 269 22.18 -16.33 -2.56
C LEU A 269 21.49 -17.29 -3.56
N PRO A 270 21.31 -16.87 -4.82
CA PRO A 270 20.74 -17.72 -5.85
C PRO A 270 21.68 -18.85 -6.27
N ASP A 271 23.00 -18.59 -6.25
CA ASP A 271 24.07 -19.53 -6.61
C ASP A 271 25.32 -19.25 -5.77
N SER A 272 26.09 -20.27 -5.40
CA SER A 272 27.36 -20.15 -4.67
C SER A 272 28.43 -19.36 -5.43
N ASP A 273 28.42 -19.43 -6.76
CA ASP A 273 29.39 -18.76 -7.64
C ASP A 273 29.07 -17.27 -7.86
N THR A 274 27.93 -16.80 -7.37
CA THR A 274 27.57 -15.39 -7.46
C THR A 274 28.66 -14.53 -6.79
N PHE A 275 29.11 -13.50 -7.51
CA PHE A 275 30.10 -12.50 -7.07
C PHE A 275 31.56 -12.98 -6.93
N ASN A 276 31.93 -14.15 -7.47
CA ASN A 276 33.32 -14.65 -7.40
C ASN A 276 34.38 -13.62 -7.88
N ASP A 277 34.04 -12.85 -8.91
CA ASP A 277 34.94 -11.87 -9.52
C ASP A 277 34.83 -10.45 -8.93
N GLU A 278 33.93 -10.24 -7.97
CA GLU A 278 33.76 -8.92 -7.33
C GLU A 278 34.95 -8.60 -6.43
N PHE A 279 35.36 -7.33 -6.42
CA PHE A 279 36.52 -6.85 -5.66
C PHE A 279 36.45 -7.23 -4.18
N PHE A 280 35.30 -7.13 -3.52
CA PHE A 280 35.20 -7.48 -2.11
C PHE A 280 35.46 -8.98 -1.84
N VAL A 281 35.10 -9.87 -2.77
CA VAL A 281 35.35 -11.31 -2.66
C VAL A 281 36.83 -11.60 -2.88
N LEU A 282 37.42 -11.00 -3.92
CA LEU A 282 38.86 -11.14 -4.18
C LEU A 282 39.70 -10.65 -2.99
N LYS A 283 39.29 -9.55 -2.35
CA LYS A 283 39.92 -9.05 -1.12
C LYS A 283 39.85 -10.05 0.03
N LEU A 284 38.74 -10.76 0.19
CA LEU A 284 38.58 -11.78 1.23
C LEU A 284 39.44 -13.01 0.94
N LEU A 285 39.53 -13.43 -0.33
CA LEU A 285 40.36 -14.56 -0.76
C LEU A 285 41.85 -14.29 -0.55
N VAL A 286 42.31 -13.09 -0.93
CA VAL A 286 43.71 -12.67 -0.72
C VAL A 286 44.10 -12.66 0.75
N ALA A 287 43.15 -12.35 1.64
CA ALA A 287 43.36 -12.35 3.08
C ALA A 287 43.16 -13.73 3.75
N ASP A 288 43.06 -14.81 2.97
CA ASP A 288 42.85 -16.19 3.43
C ASP A 288 41.63 -16.34 4.36
N VAL A 289 40.55 -15.61 4.06
CA VAL A 289 39.30 -15.71 4.82
C VAL A 289 38.56 -16.99 4.45
N HIS A 290 38.13 -17.72 5.48
CA HIS A 290 37.46 -19.00 5.35
C HIS A 290 36.19 -18.90 4.50
N GLU A 291 35.96 -19.91 3.64
CA GLU A 291 34.88 -19.96 2.65
C GLU A 291 33.49 -19.66 3.22
N LYS A 292 33.17 -20.19 4.42
CA LYS A 292 31.89 -19.89 5.12
C LYS A 292 31.68 -18.40 5.40
N SER A 293 32.74 -17.68 5.77
CA SER A 293 32.69 -16.23 6.00
C SER A 293 32.52 -15.49 4.67
N ILE A 294 33.19 -15.96 3.61
CA ILE A 294 33.00 -15.44 2.24
C ILE A 294 31.55 -15.63 1.77
N HIS A 295 30.96 -16.82 1.99
CA HIS A 295 29.57 -17.08 1.63
C HIS A 295 28.60 -16.17 2.39
N THR A 296 28.87 -15.92 3.68
CA THR A 296 28.08 -15.00 4.51
C THR A 296 28.21 -13.54 4.03
N ALA A 297 29.43 -13.14 3.65
CA ALA A 297 29.72 -11.83 3.06
C ALA A 297 28.97 -11.62 1.74
N LYS A 298 29.05 -12.59 0.82
CA LYS A 298 28.31 -12.60 -0.44
C LYS A 298 26.80 -12.51 -0.21
N THR A 299 26.26 -13.25 0.75
CA THR A 299 24.82 -13.22 1.08
C THR A 299 24.41 -11.85 1.59
N SER A 300 25.19 -11.28 2.51
CA SER A 300 24.93 -9.95 3.04
C SER A 300 25.01 -8.87 1.94
N PHE A 301 26.06 -8.93 1.10
CA PHE A 301 26.25 -8.05 -0.05
C PHE A 301 25.06 -8.08 -1.02
N TYR A 302 24.59 -9.29 -1.38
CA TYR A 302 23.41 -9.47 -2.23
C TYR A 302 22.18 -8.73 -1.70
N ASN A 303 21.91 -8.86 -0.39
CA ASN A 303 20.78 -8.20 0.25
C ASN A 303 20.97 -6.67 0.31
N ALA A 304 22.19 -6.17 0.56
CA ALA A 304 22.47 -4.74 0.55
C ALA A 304 22.33 -4.09 -0.84
N GLU A 305 22.64 -4.81 -1.93
CA GLU A 305 22.45 -4.30 -3.29
C GLU A 305 20.97 -4.03 -3.61
N PHE A 306 20.03 -4.81 -3.08
CA PHE A 306 18.60 -4.51 -3.22
C PHE A 306 18.20 -3.24 -2.49
N ILE A 307 18.73 -2.99 -1.28
CA ILE A 307 18.46 -1.76 -0.52
C ILE A 307 19.03 -0.55 -1.25
N ARG A 308 20.27 -0.64 -1.74
CA ARG A 308 20.89 0.45 -2.51
C ARG A 308 20.08 0.78 -3.76
N LYS A 309 19.65 -0.24 -4.51
CA LYS A 309 18.89 -0.05 -5.76
C LYS A 309 17.46 0.44 -5.52
N VAL A 310 16.70 -0.24 -4.65
CA VAL A 310 15.27 0.03 -4.47
C VAL A 310 15.02 1.10 -3.41
N GLY A 311 15.74 1.05 -2.29
CA GLY A 311 15.56 1.99 -1.17
C GLY A 311 15.83 3.43 -1.55
N LEU A 312 16.90 3.70 -2.31
CA LEU A 312 17.21 5.05 -2.80
C LEU A 312 16.27 5.49 -3.93
N GLN A 313 16.01 4.63 -4.93
CA GLN A 313 15.13 4.97 -6.06
C GLN A 313 13.70 5.28 -5.62
N ARG A 314 13.20 4.56 -4.62
CA ARG A 314 11.86 4.76 -4.05
C ARG A 314 11.83 5.76 -2.90
N LYS A 315 12.96 6.42 -2.61
CA LYS A 315 13.10 7.44 -1.56
C LYS A 315 12.68 6.97 -0.17
N VAL A 316 12.84 5.67 0.11
CA VAL A 316 12.60 5.12 1.44
C VAL A 316 13.72 5.51 2.38
N ILE A 317 14.94 5.53 1.88
CA ILE A 317 16.08 6.08 2.58
C ILE A 317 16.48 7.32 1.80
N SER A 318 16.56 8.47 2.47
CA SER A 318 17.15 9.65 1.84
C SER A 318 18.64 9.38 1.57
N GLN A 319 19.18 10.01 0.52
CA GLN A 319 20.62 9.89 0.23
C GLN A 319 21.46 10.25 1.46
N SER A 320 21.09 11.31 2.19
CA SER A 320 21.80 11.73 3.41
C SER A 320 21.80 10.65 4.51
N ASN A 321 20.67 9.97 4.73
CA ASN A 321 20.57 8.94 5.77
C ASN A 321 21.34 7.68 5.36
N PHE A 322 21.34 7.36 4.06
CA PHE A 322 22.14 6.26 3.53
C PHE A 322 23.64 6.53 3.70
N ASP A 323 24.10 7.74 3.34
CA ASP A 323 25.50 8.14 3.44
C ASP A 323 25.97 8.22 4.91
N ASP A 324 25.12 8.71 5.83
CA ASP A 324 25.40 8.71 7.27
C ASP A 324 25.56 7.28 7.82
N LEU A 325 24.66 6.37 7.45
CA LEU A 325 24.74 4.97 7.86
C LEU A 325 26.02 4.30 7.35
N ILE A 326 26.36 4.51 6.08
CA ILE A 326 27.60 4.01 5.47
C ILE A 326 28.82 4.55 6.20
N SER A 327 28.84 5.84 6.54
CA SER A 327 29.94 6.48 7.27
C SER A 327 30.13 5.87 8.67
N ARG A 328 29.05 5.57 9.38
CA ARG A 328 29.11 4.90 10.69
C ARG A 328 29.64 3.47 10.59
N ILE A 329 29.25 2.73 9.54
CA ILE A 329 29.79 1.39 9.26
C ILE A 329 31.29 1.46 8.96
N GLU A 330 31.74 2.44 8.17
CA GLU A 330 33.15 2.68 7.87
C GLU A 330 33.95 2.98 9.15
N ILE A 331 33.39 3.76 10.09
CA ILE A 331 34.01 4.00 11.40
C ILE A 331 34.18 2.71 12.21
N LEU A 332 33.15 1.86 12.27
CA LEU A 332 33.25 0.57 12.98
C LEU A 332 34.33 -0.30 12.36
N TYR A 333 34.40 -0.37 11.03
CA TYR A 333 35.45 -1.11 10.33
C TYR A 333 36.84 -0.57 10.66
N ASN A 334 37.04 0.76 10.64
CA ASN A 334 38.34 1.38 10.95
C ASN A 334 38.79 1.05 12.37
N ASN A 335 37.86 1.03 13.33
CA ASN A 335 38.15 0.63 14.71
C ASN A 335 38.56 -0.85 14.79
N ALA A 336 37.86 -1.74 14.10
CA ALA A 336 38.20 -3.16 14.05
C ALA A 336 39.56 -3.40 13.37
N TYR A 337 39.83 -2.70 12.27
CA TYR A 337 41.11 -2.79 11.56
C TYR A 337 42.28 -2.29 12.42
N ALA A 338 42.07 -1.25 13.24
CA ALA A 338 43.06 -0.80 14.21
C ALA A 338 43.41 -1.86 15.27
N LEU A 339 42.47 -2.75 15.63
CA LEU A 339 42.75 -3.88 16.50
C LEU A 339 43.63 -4.92 15.80
N LEU A 340 43.41 -5.17 14.50
CA LEU A 340 44.28 -6.03 13.69
C LEU A 340 45.70 -5.47 13.60
N THR A 341 45.86 -4.17 13.29
CA THR A 341 47.20 -3.54 13.20
C THR A 341 47.92 -3.55 14.55
N ALA A 342 47.20 -3.35 15.65
CA ALA A 342 47.72 -3.47 17.02
C ALA A 342 48.01 -4.92 17.46
N GLY A 343 47.71 -5.94 16.62
CA GLY A 343 47.94 -7.36 16.93
C GLY A 343 46.96 -7.95 17.95
N LYS A 344 45.84 -7.27 18.22
CA LYS A 344 44.75 -7.78 19.07
C LYS A 344 43.83 -8.74 18.34
N LEU A 345 43.77 -8.65 17.01
CA LEU A 345 43.19 -9.65 16.12
C LEU A 345 44.33 -10.30 15.34
N LYS A 346 44.24 -11.61 15.11
CA LYS A 346 45.33 -12.38 14.51
C LYS A 346 45.42 -12.23 12.99
N ASP A 347 44.27 -12.31 12.32
CA ASP A 347 44.18 -12.44 10.87
C ASP A 347 42.86 -11.87 10.32
N GLY A 348 42.64 -12.06 9.02
CA GLY A 348 41.42 -11.61 8.37
C GLY A 348 40.15 -12.35 8.80
N ASN A 349 40.28 -13.59 9.26
CA ASN A 349 39.15 -14.35 9.78
C ASN A 349 38.63 -13.71 11.08
N GLU A 350 39.52 -13.39 12.01
CA GLU A 350 39.17 -12.70 13.25
C GLU A 350 38.65 -11.28 12.98
N LEU A 351 39.22 -10.55 12.01
CA LEU A 351 38.72 -9.22 11.62
C LEU A 351 37.30 -9.27 11.09
N VAL A 352 37.01 -10.13 10.10
CA VAL A 352 35.67 -10.27 9.50
C VAL A 352 34.65 -10.70 10.55
N ALA A 353 34.98 -11.68 11.39
CA ALA A 353 34.09 -12.13 12.45
C ALA A 353 33.80 -11.01 13.46
N HIS A 354 34.83 -10.27 13.86
CA HIS A 354 34.71 -9.17 14.82
C HIS A 354 33.80 -8.06 14.30
N ILE A 355 34.03 -7.57 13.07
CA ILE A 355 33.23 -6.46 12.53
C ILE A 355 31.78 -6.87 12.23
N HIS A 356 31.55 -8.11 11.78
CA HIS A 356 30.19 -8.64 11.59
C HIS A 356 29.42 -8.70 12.92
N ASP A 357 30.08 -9.12 14.00
CA ASP A 357 29.48 -9.14 15.34
C ASP A 357 29.23 -7.73 15.87
N GLN A 358 30.17 -6.80 15.71
CA GLN A 358 29.96 -5.40 16.10
C GLN A 358 28.79 -4.75 15.37
N ILE A 359 28.66 -4.96 14.05
CA ILE A 359 27.51 -4.44 13.29
C ILE A 359 26.19 -5.00 13.83
N ARG A 360 26.16 -6.27 14.23
CA ARG A 360 24.98 -6.89 14.84
C ARG A 360 24.66 -6.30 16.20
N GLN A 361 25.66 -6.10 17.05
CA GLN A 361 25.47 -5.52 18.39
C GLN A 361 24.97 -4.06 18.30
N GLU A 362 25.52 -3.29 17.37
CA GLU A 362 25.18 -1.88 17.16
C GLU A 362 23.94 -1.65 16.28
N ASP A 363 23.27 -2.71 15.81
CA ASP A 363 22.11 -2.64 14.91
C ASP A 363 20.99 -1.76 15.47
N ASN A 364 20.77 -1.84 16.79
CA ASN A 364 19.81 -1.03 17.55
C ASN A 364 20.47 0.15 18.31
N GLY A 365 21.78 0.30 18.19
CA GLY A 365 22.61 1.32 18.83
C GLY A 365 23.01 2.42 17.85
N VAL A 366 24.31 2.60 17.64
CA VAL A 366 24.82 3.69 16.78
C VAL A 366 24.41 3.55 15.31
N LEU A 367 24.09 2.33 14.85
CA LEU A 367 23.62 2.04 13.50
C LEU A 367 22.08 2.03 13.38
N LYS A 368 21.35 2.42 14.42
CA LYS A 368 19.88 2.43 14.39
C LYS A 368 19.37 3.37 13.29
N THR A 369 18.48 2.85 12.45
CA THR A 369 17.81 3.59 11.38
C THR A 369 16.32 3.73 11.68
N LEU A 370 15.69 4.80 11.17
CA LEU A 370 14.22 4.90 11.18
C LEU A 370 13.57 3.84 10.27
N GLU A 371 14.30 3.37 9.26
CA GLU A 371 13.87 2.35 8.31
C GLU A 371 14.18 0.93 8.83
N ARG A 372 13.41 -0.09 8.38
CA ARG A 372 13.52 -1.51 8.79
C ARG A 372 14.76 -2.24 8.24
N ILE A 373 15.90 -1.57 8.16
CA ILE A 373 17.17 -2.13 7.66
C ILE A 373 17.82 -2.96 8.77
N SER A 374 17.84 -4.28 8.61
CA SER A 374 18.46 -5.20 9.57
C SER A 374 20.00 -5.23 9.48
N PHE A 375 20.64 -5.80 10.51
CA PHE A 375 22.09 -6.00 10.54
C PHE A 375 22.65 -6.70 9.29
N ILE A 376 21.91 -7.62 8.66
CA ILE A 376 22.36 -8.33 7.43
C ILE A 376 22.60 -7.35 6.28
N HIS A 377 21.69 -6.38 6.10
CA HIS A 377 21.87 -5.35 5.09
C HIS A 377 23.06 -4.44 5.44
N LYS A 378 23.24 -4.10 6.72
CA LYS A 378 24.35 -3.26 7.19
C LYS A 378 25.71 -3.97 7.04
N THR A 379 25.78 -5.26 7.31
CA THR A 379 26.95 -6.09 7.01
C THR A 379 27.24 -6.11 5.51
N GLY A 380 26.20 -6.21 4.68
CA GLY A 380 26.36 -6.11 3.22
C GLY A 380 26.85 -4.76 2.75
N MET A 381 26.43 -3.67 3.40
CA MET A 381 26.90 -2.31 3.12
C MET A 381 28.41 -2.15 3.36
N LEU A 382 28.97 -2.83 4.36
CA LEU A 382 30.42 -2.91 4.54
C LEU A 382 31.10 -3.59 3.34
N HIS A 383 30.50 -4.65 2.79
CA HIS A 383 31.02 -5.30 1.60
C HIS A 383 30.83 -4.44 0.33
N GLN A 384 29.79 -3.60 0.26
CA GLN A 384 29.66 -2.56 -0.79
C GLN A 384 30.80 -1.55 -0.73
N LEU A 385 31.19 -1.11 0.47
CA LEU A 385 32.37 -0.27 0.67
C LEU A 385 33.65 -0.96 0.21
N SER A 386 33.83 -2.24 0.60
CA SER A 386 35.00 -3.03 0.19
C SER A 386 35.06 -3.30 -1.31
N ASN A 387 33.91 -3.38 -1.99
CA ASN A 387 33.83 -3.57 -3.43
C ASN A 387 34.22 -2.32 -4.24
N ASN A 388 34.26 -1.15 -3.61
CA ASN A 388 34.74 0.06 -4.26
C ASN A 388 36.28 0.08 -4.28
N SER A 389 36.88 0.00 -5.47
CA SER A 389 38.34 -0.02 -5.65
C SER A 389 39.04 1.27 -5.21
N SER A 390 38.30 2.38 -5.05
CA SER A 390 38.83 3.64 -4.53
C SER A 390 38.84 3.73 -2.99
N LYS A 391 38.22 2.76 -2.31
CA LYS A 391 38.12 2.72 -0.84
C LYS A 391 39.13 1.75 -0.27
N ASP A 392 39.85 2.19 0.76
CA ASP A 392 40.90 1.42 1.43
C ASP A 392 40.33 0.51 2.52
N ILE A 393 39.48 -0.43 2.10
CA ILE A 393 38.83 -1.42 2.97
C ILE A 393 39.37 -2.81 2.59
N TRP A 394 40.16 -3.39 3.48
CA TRP A 394 40.91 -4.64 3.33
C TRP A 394 40.71 -5.58 4.51
N TRP A 395 40.96 -6.87 4.30
CA TRP A 395 40.74 -7.90 5.32
C TRP A 395 42.04 -8.45 5.89
N GLY A 396 43.20 -7.91 5.50
CA GLY A 396 44.52 -8.34 5.96
C GLY A 396 45.51 -7.19 5.86
N LYS A 397 46.66 -7.33 6.52
CA LYS A 397 47.75 -6.33 6.48
C LYS A 397 48.45 -6.38 5.12
N ASP A 398 49.04 -5.26 4.74
CA ASP A 398 49.96 -5.16 3.59
C ASP A 398 49.36 -5.58 2.23
N HIS A 399 48.04 -5.45 2.08
CA HIS A 399 47.33 -5.68 0.83
C HIS A 399 46.94 -4.37 0.14
N ASN A 400 46.97 -4.38 -1.19
CA ASN A 400 46.51 -3.27 -2.02
C ASN A 400 45.96 -3.81 -3.36
N ASN A 401 45.56 -2.90 -4.25
CA ASN A 401 44.98 -3.27 -5.54
C ASN A 401 45.94 -4.11 -6.41
N ASP A 402 47.26 -3.92 -6.28
CA ASP A 402 48.26 -4.72 -7.01
C ASP A 402 48.28 -6.17 -6.51
N THR A 403 48.00 -6.40 -5.22
CA THR A 403 47.86 -7.74 -4.66
C THR A 403 46.73 -8.52 -5.33
N ILE A 404 45.61 -7.87 -5.63
CA ILE A 404 44.47 -8.49 -6.34
C ILE A 404 44.87 -8.84 -7.77
N GLU A 405 45.56 -7.94 -8.46
CA GLU A 405 46.02 -8.18 -9.84
C GLU A 405 47.05 -9.31 -9.92
N ALA A 406 47.92 -9.46 -8.92
CA ALA A 406 48.84 -10.60 -8.79
C ALA A 406 48.08 -11.91 -8.54
N PHE A 407 47.10 -11.90 -7.63
CA PHE A 407 46.24 -13.05 -7.33
C PHE A 407 45.48 -13.54 -8.57
N LYS A 408 44.87 -12.64 -9.36
CA LYS A 408 44.19 -12.98 -10.62
C LYS A 408 45.12 -13.64 -11.66
N LYS A 409 46.41 -13.33 -11.62
CA LYS A 409 47.43 -13.89 -12.53
C LYS A 409 48.01 -15.23 -12.03
N GLY A 410 47.53 -15.76 -10.90
CA GLY A 410 48.07 -16.97 -10.26
C GLY A 410 49.46 -16.76 -9.66
N GLN A 411 49.83 -15.50 -9.36
CA GLN A 411 51.10 -15.11 -8.74
C GLN A 411 50.82 -14.76 -7.28
N SER A 412 50.43 -15.75 -6.47
CA SER A 412 50.16 -15.58 -5.04
C SER A 412 51.07 -16.46 -4.21
#